data_AF-E1ZKC5-F1
#
_entry.id   AF-E1ZKC5-F1
#
_cell.length_a   1.000
_cell.length_b   1.000
_cell.length_c   1.000
_cell.angle_alpha   90.00
_cell.angle_beta   90.00
_cell.angle_gamma   90.00
#
_symmetry.space_group_name_H-M   'P 1'
#
loop_
_entity.id
_entity.type
_entity.pdbx_description
1 polymer ?
#
loop_
_entity_poly.entity_id
_entity_poly.type
_entity_poly.pdbx_seq_one_letter_code
_entity_poly.pdbx_strand_id
1 'polypeptide(L)' 'KRAVCPHWLHGRCTAGALCTLQHQRKAELMPICTHFLQGRCTAAACPYLHVNLPAGAPVCKRFLRGYCPAGAACPHKH' A
#
# COMPACT_ATOMS: atom_id res chain seq x y z
N LYS A 1 0.54 15.09 4.27
CA LYS A 1 1.12 14.09 3.34
C LYS A 1 0.15 12.90 3.27
N ARG A 2 -0.50 12.63 2.11
CA ARG A 2 -1.68 11.73 2.04
C ARG A 2 -1.41 10.33 1.49
N ALA A 3 -0.32 10.08 0.76
CA ALA A 3 0.03 8.78 0.21
C ALA A 3 1.47 8.39 0.56
N VAL A 4 1.79 7.09 0.53
CA VAL A 4 3.18 6.60 0.68
C VAL A 4 4.03 6.97 -0.53
N CYS A 5 5.28 7.34 -0.30
CA CYS A 5 6.22 7.64 -1.38
C CYS A 5 6.66 6.34 -2.07
N PRO A 6 6.37 6.14 -3.37
CA PRO A 6 6.81 4.93 -4.08
C PRO A 6 8.33 4.86 -4.20
N HIS A 7 9.01 5.99 -4.42
CA HIS A 7 10.47 6.03 -4.45
C HIS A 7 11.08 5.60 -3.12
N TRP A 8 10.49 6.02 -2.00
CA TRP A 8 10.96 5.62 -0.68
C TRP A 8 10.73 4.13 -0.40
N LEU A 9 9.58 3.58 -0.81
CA LEU A 9 9.32 2.13 -0.70
C LEU A 9 10.37 1.28 -1.40
N HIS A 10 10.95 1.79 -2.49
CA HIS A 10 12.02 1.15 -3.25
C HIS A 10 13.44 1.62 -2.87
N GLY A 11 13.60 2.44 -1.83
CA GLY A 11 14.92 2.93 -1.40
C GLY A 11 15.58 3.95 -2.34
N ARG A 12 14.81 4.57 -3.24
CA ARG A 12 15.28 5.51 -4.28
C ARG A 12 14.92 6.97 -4.01
N CYS A 13 14.32 7.29 -2.86
CA CYS A 13 13.94 8.67 -2.55
C CYS A 13 15.13 9.47 -2.03
N THR A 14 15.46 10.56 -2.69
CA THR A 14 16.53 11.50 -2.30
C THR A 14 16.02 12.72 -1.53
N ALA A 15 14.72 12.99 -1.56
CA ALA A 15 14.13 14.18 -0.94
C ALA A 15 14.06 14.10 0.60
N GLY A 16 14.24 12.91 1.20
CA GLY A 16 14.27 12.75 2.66
C GLY A 16 13.08 13.42 3.37
N ALA A 17 13.37 14.36 4.27
CA ALA A 17 12.36 15.11 5.02
C ALA A 17 11.53 16.08 4.15
N LEU A 18 12.09 16.56 3.03
CA LEU A 18 11.44 17.47 2.07
C LEU A 18 10.45 16.74 1.16
N CYS A 19 10.38 15.40 1.21
CA CYS A 19 9.39 14.67 0.43
C CYS A 19 7.97 15.03 0.86
N THR A 20 7.12 15.38 -0.10
CA THR A 20 5.70 15.73 0.12
C THR A 20 4.83 14.50 0.42
N LEU A 21 5.37 13.30 0.17
CA LEU A 21 4.75 12.01 0.41
C LEU A 21 5.25 11.39 1.73
N GLN A 22 4.55 10.37 2.22
CA GLN A 22 4.86 9.71 3.49
C GLN A 22 5.98 8.69 3.34
N HIS A 23 6.97 8.74 4.24
CA HIS A 23 8.06 7.77 4.36
C HIS A 23 7.77 6.80 5.52
N GLN A 24 6.59 6.20 5.52
CA GLN A 24 6.15 5.27 6.57
C GLN A 24 5.37 4.10 5.96
N ARG A 25 5.66 2.89 6.44
CA ARG A 25 4.91 1.67 6.11
C ARG A 25 3.71 1.60 7.04
N LYS A 26 2.64 2.27 6.63
CA LYS A 26 1.36 2.34 7.35
C LYS A 26 0.29 1.66 6.52
N ALA A 27 -0.51 0.79 7.12
CA ALA A 27 -1.47 -0.01 6.39
C ALA A 27 -2.49 0.86 5.64
N GLU A 28 -2.79 2.05 6.16
CA GLU A 28 -3.72 3.01 5.58
C GLU A 28 -3.22 3.65 4.29
N LEU A 29 -1.92 3.55 4.01
CA LEU A 29 -1.23 4.17 2.87
C LEU A 29 -0.68 3.13 1.90
N MET A 30 -0.71 1.84 2.26
CA MET A 30 -0.10 0.78 1.48
C MET A 30 -1.09 0.12 0.51
N PRO A 31 -0.69 -0.10 -0.75
CA PRO A 31 -1.47 -0.90 -1.68
C PRO A 31 -1.34 -2.39 -1.35
N ILE A 32 -2.23 -3.17 -1.95
CA ILE A 32 -2.22 -4.63 -1.81
C ILE A 32 -1.07 -5.24 -2.59
N CYS A 33 -0.47 -6.29 -2.04
CA CYS A 33 0.52 -7.08 -2.74
C CYS A 33 -0.16 -7.91 -3.84
N THR A 34 0.03 -7.54 -5.09
CA THR A 34 -0.49 -8.29 -6.25
C THR A 34 0.09 -9.71 -6.32
N HIS A 35 1.36 -9.89 -5.92
CA HIS A 35 1.97 -11.22 -5.84
C HIS A 35 1.34 -12.10 -4.76
N PHE A 36 0.91 -11.52 -3.63
CA PHE A 36 0.21 -12.27 -2.59
C PHE A 36 -1.17 -12.72 -3.09
N LEU A 37 -1.91 -11.83 -3.76
CA LEU A 37 -3.20 -12.19 -4.38
C LEU A 37 -3.06 -13.30 -5.45
N GLN A 38 -1.89 -13.41 -6.08
CA GLN A 38 -1.57 -14.47 -7.05
C GLN A 38 -0.97 -15.73 -6.40
N GLY A 39 -0.77 -15.76 -5.08
CA GLY A 39 -0.14 -16.89 -4.37
C GLY A 39 1.37 -17.04 -4.63
N ARG A 40 2.06 -15.96 -5.03
CA ARG A 40 3.48 -15.97 -5.48
C ARG A 40 4.41 -15.10 -4.66
N CYS A 41 3.91 -14.41 -3.62
CA CYS A 41 4.76 -13.56 -2.79
C CYS A 41 5.61 -14.41 -1.83
N THR A 42 6.93 -14.27 -1.91
CA THR A 42 7.90 -14.97 -1.06
C THR A 42 8.64 -14.03 -0.10
N ALA A 43 8.31 -12.75 -0.10
CA ALA A 43 8.99 -11.74 0.71
C ALA A 43 8.59 -11.87 2.19
N ALA A 44 9.56 -12.22 3.06
CA ALA A 44 9.36 -12.34 4.50
C ALA A 44 8.88 -11.03 5.18
N ALA A 45 9.34 -9.88 4.67
CA ALA A 45 8.96 -8.55 5.15
C ALA A 45 8.40 -7.70 4.00
N CYS A 46 7.37 -8.21 3.32
CA CYS A 46 6.72 -7.52 2.21
C CYS A 46 6.19 -6.15 2.67
N PRO A 47 6.54 -5.04 1.98
CA PRO A 47 6.01 -3.71 2.33
C PRO A 47 4.51 -3.58 2.04
N TYR A 48 3.98 -4.37 1.11
CA TYR A 48 2.61 -4.32 0.63
C TYR A 48 1.67 -5.15 1.51
N LEU A 49 0.37 -4.84 1.46
CA LEU A 49 -0.62 -5.54 2.27
C LEU A 49 -0.89 -6.95 1.76
N HIS A 50 -0.79 -7.94 2.64
CA HIS A 50 -1.19 -9.32 2.39
C HIS A 50 -2.63 -9.53 2.89
N VAL A 51 -3.59 -9.14 2.06
CA VAL A 51 -5.02 -9.27 2.35
C VAL A 51 -5.67 -10.22 1.35
N ASN A 52 -6.58 -11.06 1.83
CA ASN A 52 -7.34 -11.96 0.97
C ASN A 52 -8.64 -11.26 0.56
N LEU A 53 -8.71 -10.86 -0.71
CA LEU A 53 -9.90 -10.25 -1.30
C LEU A 53 -10.41 -11.11 -2.44
N PRO A 54 -11.74 -11.21 -2.63
CA PRO A 54 -12.30 -11.87 -3.79
C PRO A 54 -11.86 -11.16 -5.08
N ALA A 55 -11.72 -11.92 -6.17
CA ALA A 55 -11.27 -11.39 -7.46
C ALA A 55 -12.11 -10.20 -7.96
N GLY A 56 -13.40 -10.17 -7.62
CA GLY A 56 -14.35 -9.09 -7.95
C GLY A 56 -14.42 -7.93 -6.95
N ALA A 57 -13.58 -7.89 -5.91
CA ALA A 57 -13.63 -6.81 -4.93
C ALA A 57 -13.45 -5.43 -5.61
N PRO A 58 -14.30 -4.43 -5.31
CA PRO A 58 -14.21 -3.12 -5.93
C PRO A 58 -13.00 -2.34 -5.42
N VAL A 59 -12.61 -1.32 -6.15
CA VAL A 59 -11.48 -0.44 -5.79
C VAL A 59 -11.88 0.50 -4.64
N CYS A 60 -10.98 0.69 -3.69
CA CYS A 60 -11.17 1.56 -2.54
C CYS A 60 -11.05 3.02 -2.94
N LYS A 61 -12.18 3.71 -3.11
CA LYS A 61 -12.24 5.16 -3.41
C LYS A 61 -11.54 6.05 -2.38
N ARG A 62 -11.35 5.58 -1.14
CA ARG A 62 -10.61 6.31 -0.10
C ARG A 62 -9.12 6.21 -0.36
N PHE A 63 -8.62 5.01 -0.61
CA PHE A 63 -7.23 4.77 -0.95
C PHE A 63 -6.82 5.48 -2.25
N LEU A 64 -7.69 5.54 -3.27
CA LEU A 64 -7.42 6.35 -4.48
C LEU A 64 -7.19 7.84 -4.18
N ARG A 65 -7.73 8.36 -3.05
CA ARG A 65 -7.45 9.72 -2.56
C ARG A 65 -6.17 9.82 -1.72
N GLY A 66 -5.40 8.74 -1.65
CA GLY A 66 -4.13 8.58 -0.96
C GLY A 66 -4.20 7.77 0.33
N TYR A 67 -5.36 7.67 0.98
CA TYR A 67 -5.46 7.17 2.35
C TYR A 67 -6.77 6.42 2.63
N CYS A 68 -6.67 5.26 3.26
CA CYS A 68 -7.82 4.49 3.74
C CYS A 68 -7.64 4.12 5.22
N PRO A 69 -8.48 4.62 6.15
CA PRO A 69 -8.32 4.31 7.58
C PRO A 69 -8.58 2.85 7.92
N ALA A 70 -9.21 2.08 7.02
CA ALA A 70 -9.40 0.65 7.24
C ALA A 70 -8.10 -0.15 7.02
N GLY A 71 -7.09 0.42 6.33
CA GLY A 71 -5.80 -0.24 6.15
C GLY A 71 -5.91 -1.68 5.63
N ALA A 72 -5.25 -2.61 6.32
CA ALA A 72 -5.31 -4.04 6.01
C ALA A 72 -6.68 -4.69 6.23
N ALA A 73 -7.59 -4.05 6.97
CA ALA A 73 -8.96 -4.52 7.18
C ALA A 73 -9.93 -3.99 6.11
N CYS A 74 -9.45 -3.27 5.09
CA CYS A 74 -10.34 -2.78 4.03
C CYS A 74 -10.86 -3.92 3.16
N PRO A 75 -12.19 -4.05 2.94
CA PRO A 75 -12.76 -5.08 2.08
C PRO A 75 -12.61 -4.76 0.58
N HIS A 76 -11.88 -3.69 0.23
CA HIS A 76 -11.75 -3.15 -1.11
C HIS A 76 -10.29 -3.11 -1.55
N LYS A 77 -10.05 -3.14 -2.86
CA LYS A 77 -8.70 -3.09 -3.42
C LYS A 77 -8.09 -1.70 -3.22
N HIS A 78 -7.05 -1.61 -2.41
CA HIS A 78 -6.19 -0.42 -2.33
C HIS A 78 -5.36 -0.32 -3.60
#